data_AF-A0A820NLB1-F1
#
_entry.id   AF-A0A820NLB1-F1
#
_cell.length_a   1.000
_cell.length_b   1.000
_cell.length_c   1.000
_cell.angle_alpha   90.00
_cell.angle_beta   90.00
_cell.angle_gamma   90.00
#
_symmetry.space_group_name_H-M   'P 1'
#
loop_
_entity.id
_entity.type
_entity.pdbx_description
1 polymer ?
#
loop_
_entity_poly.entity_id
_entity_poly.type
_entity_poly.pdbx_seq_one_letter_code
_entity_poly.pdbx_strand_id
1 'polypeptide(L)'
;MGTPSDLISGHLLLGNPVAFLAFRTFTFTCQDQIIIYLTNAKIAHYMKIPPRIVFPIFILSSVITSTVQYATAIYLLQHVPNICTPENSIWRCLGLQNTFSTTIIFSLTGSFNMSSQYSSVLWGFLVGAILPILSWSLCKMYPNIKWFAFIHFPMFLMATNAIPPAPAAEYPSWFLVGFI
;
A
#
# COMPACT_ATOMS: atom_id res chain seq x y z
N MET A 1 4.93 -3.30 4.45
CA MET A 1 5.24 -4.75 4.47
C MET A 1 4.16 -5.41 5.31
N GLY A 2 3.55 -6.51 4.84
CA GLY A 2 2.49 -7.22 5.57
C GLY A 2 1.12 -6.61 5.36
N THR A 3 0.60 -6.60 4.13
CA THR A 3 -0.83 -6.32 3.91
C THR A 3 -1.65 -7.55 4.29
N PRO A 4 -2.95 -7.41 4.61
CA PRO A 4 -3.83 -8.56 4.81
C PRO A 4 -3.81 -9.54 3.62
N SER A 5 -3.66 -9.01 2.40
CA SER A 5 -3.52 -9.82 1.19
C SER A 5 -2.28 -10.71 1.20
N ASP A 6 -1.16 -10.24 1.76
CA ASP A 6 0.08 -11.03 1.89
C ASP A 6 -0.08 -12.18 2.88
N LEU A 7 -0.84 -11.95 3.96
CA LEU A 7 -1.11 -12.99 4.95
C LEU A 7 -2.03 -14.09 4.40
N ILE A 8 -3.03 -13.67 3.64
CA ILE A 8 -3.98 -14.61 3.03
C ILE A 8 -3.27 -15.41 1.93
N SER A 9 -2.52 -14.74 1.06
CA SER A 9 -1.80 -15.40 -0.04
C SER A 9 -0.66 -16.28 0.43
N GLY A 10 0.07 -15.87 1.48
CA GLY A 10 1.15 -16.67 2.06
C GLY A 10 0.63 -17.88 2.84
N HIS A 11 -0.65 -17.92 3.21
CA HIS A 11 -1.29 -19.13 3.74
C HIS A 11 -1.81 -20.04 2.63
N LEU A 12 -2.42 -19.47 1.58
CA LEU A 12 -3.03 -20.24 0.49
C LEU A 12 -2.00 -20.82 -0.50
N LEU A 13 -0.89 -20.12 -0.74
CA LEU A 13 0.07 -20.40 -1.82
C LEU A 13 1.48 -20.62 -1.27
N LEU A 14 1.58 -21.51 -0.28
CA LEU A 14 2.85 -21.89 0.35
C LEU A 14 3.80 -22.53 -0.67
N GLY A 15 5.07 -22.11 -0.63
CA GLY A 15 6.14 -22.68 -1.46
C GLY A 15 6.14 -22.24 -2.92
N ASN A 16 5.14 -21.48 -3.39
CA ASN A 16 5.10 -20.95 -4.76
C ASN A 16 5.16 -19.42 -4.78
N PRO A 17 6.36 -18.81 -4.89
CA PRO A 17 6.52 -17.36 -4.88
C PRO A 17 5.90 -16.66 -6.10
N VAL A 18 5.82 -17.34 -7.24
CA VAL A 18 5.24 -16.78 -8.48
C VAL A 18 3.73 -16.63 -8.33
N ALA A 19 3.07 -17.66 -7.79
CA ALA A 19 1.64 -17.61 -7.52
C ALA A 19 1.30 -16.57 -6.44
N PHE A 20 2.12 -16.49 -5.38
CA PHE A 20 1.99 -15.44 -4.35
C PHE A 20 2.08 -14.05 -4.97
N LEU A 21 3.08 -13.80 -5.82
CA LEU A 21 3.28 -12.49 -6.42
C LEU A 21 2.10 -12.09 -7.31
N ALA A 22 1.58 -13.01 -8.13
CA ALA A 22 0.42 -12.77 -8.98
C ALA A 22 -0.85 -12.42 -8.18
N PHE A 23 -1.10 -13.12 -7.06
CA PHE A 23 -2.23 -12.82 -6.19
C PHE A 23 -2.06 -11.47 -5.50
N ARG A 24 -0.85 -11.18 -4.99
CA ARG A 24 -0.52 -9.90 -4.36
C ARG A 24 -0.73 -8.75 -5.33
N THR A 25 -0.19 -8.84 -6.54
CA THR A 25 -0.30 -7.77 -7.53
C THR A 25 -1.75 -7.54 -7.92
N PHE A 26 -2.52 -8.61 -8.14
CA PHE A 26 -3.96 -8.49 -8.43
C PHE A 26 -4.70 -7.76 -7.30
N THR A 27 -4.60 -8.25 -6.06
CA THR A 27 -5.35 -7.67 -4.94
C THR A 27 -4.94 -6.23 -4.64
N PHE A 28 -3.65 -5.94 -4.61
CA PHE A 28 -3.13 -4.61 -4.28
C PHE A 28 -3.47 -3.60 -5.39
N THR A 29 -3.18 -3.93 -6.66
CA THR A 29 -3.43 -2.99 -7.76
C THR A 29 -4.92 -2.79 -8.00
N CYS A 30 -5.74 -3.83 -7.91
CA CYS A 30 -7.19 -3.66 -8.03
C CYS A 30 -7.75 -2.76 -6.94
N GLN A 31 -7.31 -2.89 -5.69
CA GLN A 31 -7.74 -2.03 -4.60
C GLN A 31 -7.41 -0.56 -4.87
N ASP A 32 -6.17 -0.27 -5.27
CA ASP A 32 -5.73 1.09 -5.57
C ASP A 32 -6.52 1.70 -6.74
N GLN A 33 -6.72 0.93 -7.81
CA GLN A 33 -7.50 1.38 -8.97
C GLN A 33 -8.97 1.64 -8.60
N ILE A 34 -9.57 0.82 -7.75
CA ILE A 34 -10.95 1.02 -7.27
C ILE A 34 -11.04 2.31 -6.45
N ILE A 35 -10.10 2.56 -5.54
CA ILE A 35 -10.09 3.79 -4.73
C ILE A 35 -9.99 5.01 -5.64
N ILE A 36 -9.05 5.02 -6.59
CA ILE A 36 -8.88 6.11 -7.56
C ILE A 36 -10.16 6.30 -8.37
N TYR A 37 -10.77 5.22 -8.85
CA TYR A 37 -12.03 5.27 -9.57
C TYR A 37 -13.15 5.90 -8.72
N LEU A 38 -13.32 5.46 -7.46
CA LEU A 38 -14.36 5.97 -6.56
C LEU A 38 -14.17 7.46 -6.26
N THR A 39 -12.93 7.90 -6.02
CA THR A 39 -12.60 9.31 -5.80
C THR A 39 -12.97 10.15 -7.02
N ASN A 40 -12.61 9.70 -8.23
CA ASN A 40 -12.92 10.41 -9.46
C ASN A 40 -14.40 10.36 -9.81
N ALA A 41 -15.09 9.24 -9.55
CA ALA A 41 -16.52 9.11 -9.75
C ALA A 41 -17.29 10.07 -8.85
N LYS A 42 -16.83 10.28 -7.61
CA LYS A 42 -17.41 11.27 -6.69
C LYS A 42 -17.25 12.70 -7.23
N ILE A 43 -16.07 13.05 -7.74
CA ILE A 43 -15.83 14.36 -8.36
C ILE A 43 -16.71 14.54 -9.61
N ALA A 44 -16.79 13.53 -10.46
CA ALA A 44 -17.64 13.56 -11.66
C ALA A 44 -19.13 13.73 -11.31
N HIS A 45 -19.58 13.10 -10.23
CA HIS A 45 -20.94 13.30 -9.71
C HIS A 45 -21.17 14.75 -9.27
N TYR A 46 -20.19 15.39 -8.60
CA TYR A 46 -20.28 16.82 -8.26
C TYR A 46 -20.31 17.73 -9.50
N MET A 47 -19.64 17.33 -10.58
CA MET A 47 -19.65 18.02 -11.87
C MET A 47 -20.89 17.70 -12.73
N LYS A 48 -21.85 16.92 -12.20
CA LYS A 48 -23.08 16.48 -12.89
C LYS A 48 -22.83 15.66 -14.16
N ILE A 49 -21.71 14.94 -14.24
CA ILE A 49 -21.39 14.04 -15.35
C ILE A 49 -22.09 12.70 -15.11
N PRO A 50 -22.82 12.13 -16.08
CA PRO A 50 -23.50 10.86 -15.90
C PRO A 50 -22.50 9.69 -15.78
N PRO A 51 -22.71 8.74 -14.85
CA PRO A 51 -21.76 7.65 -14.56
C PRO A 51 -21.54 6.70 -15.74
N ARG A 52 -22.51 6.64 -16.67
CA ARG A 52 -22.44 5.82 -17.90
C ARG A 52 -21.27 6.22 -18.81
N ILE A 53 -20.84 7.48 -18.75
CA ILE A 53 -19.73 8.01 -19.55
C ILE A 53 -18.40 7.86 -18.79
N VAL A 54 -18.43 8.04 -17.46
CA VAL A 54 -17.23 8.00 -16.62
C VAL A 54 -16.58 6.62 -16.61
N PHE A 55 -17.38 5.55 -16.51
CA PHE A 55 -16.89 4.17 -16.46
C PHE A 55 -16.04 3.76 -17.68
N PRO A 56 -16.51 3.87 -18.94
CA PRO A 56 -15.72 3.48 -20.10
C PRO A 56 -14.48 4.37 -20.30
N ILE A 57 -14.55 5.66 -19.97
CA ILE A 57 -13.40 6.57 -20.04
C ILE A 57 -12.28 6.10 -19.10
N PHE A 58 -12.64 5.70 -17.88
CA PHE A 58 -11.66 5.24 -16.89
C PHE A 58 -10.97 3.94 -17.33
N ILE A 59 -11.73 3.02 -17.94
CA ILE A 59 -11.18 1.79 -18.53
C ILE A 59 -10.19 2.13 -19.66
N LEU A 60 -10.59 2.99 -20.59
CA LEU A 60 -9.73 3.41 -21.70
C LEU A 60 -8.44 4.07 -21.21
N SER A 61 -8.55 4.97 -20.24
CA SER A 61 -7.41 5.63 -19.60
C SER A 61 -6.46 4.61 -18.95
N SER A 62 -7.00 3.59 -18.29
CA SER A 62 -6.21 2.55 -17.63
C SER A 62 -5.44 1.69 -18.63
N VAL A 63 -6.05 1.36 -19.78
CA VAL A 63 -5.39 0.60 -20.87
C VAL A 63 -4.25 1.40 -21.48
N ILE A 64 -4.47 2.69 -21.76
CA ILE A 64 -3.43 3.57 -22.32
C ILE A 64 -2.28 3.70 -21.32
N THR A 65 -2.59 4.02 -20.06
CA THR A 65 -1.58 4.23 -19.01
C THR A 65 -0.76 2.98 -18.76
N SER A 66 -1.40 1.80 -18.66
CA SER A 66 -0.68 0.54 -18.45
C SER A 66 0.24 0.17 -19.62
N THR A 67 -0.18 0.44 -20.86
CA THR A 67 0.65 0.21 -22.05
C THR A 67 1.89 1.10 -22.06
N VAL A 68 1.71 2.41 -21.80
CA VAL A 68 2.80 3.38 -21.74
C VAL A 68 3.75 3.05 -20.59
N GLN A 69 3.22 2.69 -19.42
CA GLN A 69 4.02 2.29 -18.26
C GLN A 69 4.88 1.06 -18.56
N TYR A 70 4.32 0.04 -19.22
CA TYR A 70 5.04 -1.17 -19.61
C TYR A 70 6.13 -0.89 -20.66
N ALA A 71 5.81 -0.10 -21.70
CA ALA A 71 6.77 0.29 -22.73
C ALA A 71 7.94 1.07 -22.12
N THR A 72 7.65 2.01 -21.21
CA THR A 72 8.66 2.80 -20.51
C THR A 72 9.54 1.92 -19.62
N ALA A 73 8.95 0.94 -18.92
CA ALA A 73 9.70 0.01 -18.09
C ALA A 73 10.70 -0.82 -18.92
N ILE A 74 10.27 -1.37 -20.06
CA ILE A 74 11.17 -2.12 -20.96
C ILE A 74 12.26 -1.20 -21.51
N TYR A 75 11.89 0.00 -21.95
CA TYR A 75 12.83 0.95 -22.52
C TYR A 75 13.96 1.27 -21.52
N LEU A 76 13.62 1.55 -20.26
CA LEU A 76 14.58 1.82 -19.19
C LEU A 76 15.50 0.62 -18.91
N LEU A 77 14.94 -0.60 -18.89
CA LEU A 77 15.72 -1.82 -18.68
C LEU A 77 16.75 -2.08 -19.79
N GLN A 78 16.47 -1.65 -21.03
CA GLN A 78 17.35 -1.86 -22.18
C GLN A 78 18.40 -0.76 -22.36
N HIS A 79 18.08 0.49 -22.01
CA HIS A 79 18.93 1.65 -22.32
C HIS A 79 19.75 2.15 -21.13
N VAL A 80 19.35 1.85 -19.89
CA VAL A 80 20.07 2.32 -18.68
C VAL A 80 20.98 1.20 -18.17
N PRO A 81 22.31 1.31 -18.28
CA PRO A 81 23.23 0.32 -17.74
C PRO A 81 23.16 0.29 -16.20
N ASN A 82 23.28 -0.90 -15.62
CA ASN A 82 23.33 -1.12 -14.17
C ASN A 82 22.07 -0.65 -13.41
N ILE A 83 20.89 -0.72 -14.03
CA ILE A 83 19.62 -0.45 -13.36
C ILE A 83 19.36 -1.48 -12.24
N CYS A 84 18.82 -1.03 -11.10
CA CYS A 84 18.55 -1.84 -9.91
C CYS A 84 19.77 -2.49 -9.24
N THR A 85 20.99 -2.00 -9.50
CA THR A 85 22.22 -2.43 -8.81
C THR A 85 22.55 -1.50 -7.63
N PRO A 86 23.28 -1.98 -6.61
CA PRO A 86 23.64 -1.15 -5.44
C PRO A 86 24.62 -0.01 -5.77
N GLU A 87 25.30 -0.06 -6.92
CA GLU A 87 26.28 0.94 -7.39
C GLU A 87 25.60 2.23 -7.89
N ASN A 88 24.40 2.12 -8.45
CA ASN A 88 23.62 3.25 -8.94
C ASN A 88 22.68 3.77 -7.85
N SER A 89 23.03 4.92 -7.25
CA SER A 89 22.23 5.55 -6.19
C SER A 89 20.85 6.04 -6.67
N ILE A 90 20.76 6.48 -7.93
CA ILE A 90 19.54 7.08 -8.50
C ILE A 90 18.54 6.00 -8.94
N TRP A 91 19.02 4.87 -9.48
CA TRP A 91 18.19 3.82 -10.07
C TRP A 91 18.18 2.52 -9.24
N ARG A 92 18.07 2.64 -7.92
CA ARG A 92 18.23 1.51 -6.98
C ARG A 92 17.00 0.58 -6.87
N CYS A 93 15.86 0.93 -7.48
CA CYS A 93 14.64 0.10 -7.54
C CYS A 93 14.14 -0.43 -6.19
N LEU A 94 14.21 0.39 -5.13
CA LEU A 94 13.91 0.00 -3.74
C LEU A 94 12.52 -0.63 -3.58
N GLY A 95 11.50 -0.10 -4.26
CA GLY A 95 10.14 -0.65 -4.21
C GLY A 95 10.03 -2.07 -4.77
N LEU A 96 10.74 -2.37 -5.87
CA LEU A 96 10.77 -3.70 -6.48
C LEU A 96 11.51 -4.70 -5.58
N GLN A 97 12.65 -4.29 -5.04
CA GLN A 97 13.45 -5.12 -4.12
C GLN A 97 12.68 -5.44 -2.83
N ASN A 98 11.97 -4.47 -2.27
CA ASN A 98 11.12 -4.69 -1.11
C ASN A 98 9.99 -5.69 -1.42
N THR A 99 9.30 -5.51 -2.55
CA THR A 99 8.21 -6.42 -2.96
C THR A 99 8.74 -7.84 -3.14
N PHE A 100 9.87 -8.00 -3.82
CA PHE A 100 10.51 -9.30 -4.01
C PHE A 100 10.91 -9.96 -2.68
N SER A 101 11.54 -9.20 -1.79
CA SER A 101 11.93 -9.69 -0.46
C SER A 101 10.72 -10.12 0.38
N THR A 102 9.62 -9.33 0.36
CA THR A 102 8.39 -9.69 1.06
C THR A 102 7.75 -10.96 0.50
N THR A 103 7.71 -11.10 -0.83
CA THR A 103 7.16 -12.28 -1.48
C THR A 103 7.89 -13.54 -1.05
N ILE A 104 9.22 -13.52 -1.06
CA ILE A 104 10.03 -14.66 -0.61
C ILE A 104 9.74 -15.00 0.84
N ILE A 105 9.76 -14.01 1.74
CA ILE A 105 9.54 -14.24 3.17
C ILE A 105 8.15 -14.86 3.43
N PHE A 106 7.08 -14.27 2.90
CA PHE A 106 5.72 -14.71 3.20
C PHE A 106 5.32 -15.99 2.46
N SER A 107 5.84 -16.23 1.25
CA SER A 107 5.56 -17.46 0.50
C SER A 107 6.28 -18.69 1.05
N LEU A 108 7.47 -18.53 1.64
CA LEU A 108 8.26 -19.64 2.18
C LEU A 108 7.97 -19.92 3.65
N THR A 109 7.79 -18.88 4.47
CA THR A 109 7.66 -19.01 5.93
C THR A 109 6.24 -19.37 6.37
N GLY A 110 5.24 -19.07 5.52
CA GLY A 110 3.84 -19.12 5.90
C GLY A 110 3.45 -17.94 6.80
N SER A 111 2.20 -17.50 6.67
CA SER A 111 1.77 -16.20 7.22
C SER A 111 1.48 -16.16 8.72
N PHE A 112 1.28 -17.31 9.37
CA PHE A 112 0.89 -17.39 10.78
C PHE A 112 1.89 -18.17 11.66
N ASN A 113 3.14 -18.26 11.25
CA ASN A 113 4.13 -18.94 12.07
C ASN A 113 4.63 -18.03 13.20
N MET A 114 4.02 -18.13 14.38
CA MET A 114 4.35 -17.34 15.58
C MET A 114 5.75 -17.63 16.15
N SER A 115 6.39 -18.72 15.74
CA SER A 115 7.78 -19.06 16.11
C SER A 115 8.84 -18.45 15.19
N SER A 116 8.41 -17.81 14.09
CA SER A 116 9.31 -17.17 13.13
C SER A 116 9.82 -15.81 13.63
N GLN A 117 11.00 -15.41 13.15
CA GLN A 117 11.62 -14.10 13.41
C GLN A 117 10.72 -12.91 13.03
N TYR A 118 9.67 -13.14 12.24
CA TYR A 118 8.67 -12.14 11.82
C TYR A 118 7.40 -12.08 12.69
N SER A 119 7.37 -12.79 13.81
CA SER A 119 6.24 -12.80 14.75
C SER A 119 5.86 -11.39 15.26
N SER A 120 6.83 -10.48 15.38
CA SER A 120 6.60 -9.08 15.75
C SER A 120 5.70 -8.32 14.77
N VAL A 121 5.74 -8.66 13.48
CA VAL A 121 4.91 -8.00 12.44
C VAL A 121 3.44 -8.40 12.59
N LEU A 122 3.15 -9.62 13.06
CA LEU A 122 1.79 -10.10 13.30
C LEU A 122 1.09 -9.31 14.43
N TRP A 123 1.84 -8.90 15.45
CA TRP A 123 1.32 -8.04 16.53
C TRP A 123 0.87 -6.66 16.03
N GLY A 124 1.48 -6.16 14.94
CA GLY A 124 1.07 -4.91 14.30
C GLY A 124 -0.39 -4.91 13.84
N PHE A 125 -0.93 -6.05 13.43
CA PHE A 125 -2.34 -6.17 13.04
C PHE A 125 -3.29 -6.03 14.23
N LEU A 126 -2.94 -6.61 15.39
CA LEU A 126 -3.74 -6.48 16.62
C LEU A 126 -3.75 -5.04 17.10
N VAL A 127 -2.57 -4.40 17.11
CA VAL A 127 -2.43 -2.97 17.44
C VAL A 127 -3.30 -2.14 16.48
N GLY A 128 -3.17 -2.34 15.17
CA GLY A 128 -3.97 -1.65 14.16
C GLY A 128 -5.49 -1.84 14.31
N ALA A 129 -5.96 -2.99 14.81
CA ALA A 129 -7.37 -3.22 15.08
C ALA A 129 -7.86 -2.54 16.38
N ILE A 130 -7.01 -2.50 17.41
CA ILE A 130 -7.36 -1.96 18.73
C ILE A 130 -7.41 -0.42 18.71
N LEU A 131 -6.47 0.25 18.04
CA LEU A 131 -6.40 1.72 18.02
C LEU A 131 -7.70 2.43 17.58
N PRO A 132 -8.36 2.07 16.46
CA PRO A 132 -9.60 2.73 16.05
C PRO A 132 -10.75 2.46 17.03
N ILE A 133 -10.81 1.25 17.62
CA ILE A 133 -11.79 0.91 18.65
C ILE A 133 -11.58 1.77 19.90
N LEU A 134 -10.32 1.96 20.30
CA LEU A 134 -9.95 2.81 21.43
C LEU A 134 -10.32 4.27 21.20
N SER A 135 -10.08 4.82 19.99
CA SER A 135 -10.51 6.20 19.70
C SER A 135 -12.03 6.36 19.72
N TRP A 136 -12.75 5.37 19.21
CA TRP A 136 -14.21 5.42 19.19
C TRP A 136 -14.79 5.36 20.61
N SER A 137 -14.25 4.48 21.46
CA SER A 137 -14.69 4.36 22.85
C SER A 137 -14.35 5.61 23.66
N LEU A 138 -13.18 6.21 23.46
CA LEU A 138 -12.80 7.48 24.11
C LEU A 138 -13.72 8.64 23.71
N CYS A 139 -14.06 8.76 22.43
CA CYS A 139 -15.04 9.76 21.97
C CYS A 139 -16.43 9.54 22.57
N LYS A 140 -16.83 8.28 22.81
CA LYS A 140 -18.13 7.96 23.41
C LYS A 140 -18.16 8.20 24.93
N MET A 141 -17.05 7.98 25.63
CA MET A 141 -16.95 8.18 27.09
C MET A 141 -16.77 9.66 27.47
N TYR A 142 -16.10 10.46 26.64
CA TYR A 142 -15.78 11.86 26.93
C TYR A 142 -16.31 12.83 25.85
N PRO A 143 -17.65 12.98 25.71
CA PRO A 143 -18.24 13.84 24.68
C PRO A 143 -17.92 15.34 24.86
N ASN A 144 -17.50 15.76 26.06
CA ASN A 144 -17.20 17.16 26.37
C ASN A 144 -15.83 17.63 25.86
N ILE A 145 -14.90 16.72 25.54
CA ILE A 145 -13.54 17.06 25.11
C ILE A 145 -13.47 16.92 23.58
N LYS A 146 -13.66 18.04 22.87
CA LYS A 146 -13.65 18.08 21.40
C LYS A 146 -12.31 17.66 20.79
N TRP A 147 -11.21 17.70 21.55
CA TRP A 147 -9.88 17.34 21.06
C TRP A 147 -9.76 15.87 20.64
N PHE A 148 -10.44 14.95 21.34
CA PHE A 148 -10.43 13.52 20.99
C PHE A 148 -11.10 13.22 19.65
N ALA A 149 -12.03 14.08 19.21
CA ALA A 149 -12.67 13.94 17.90
C ALA A 149 -11.73 14.27 16.73
N PHE A 150 -10.64 15.02 16.96
CA PHE A 150 -9.65 15.35 15.94
C PHE A 150 -8.55 14.29 15.78
N ILE A 151 -8.45 13.32 16.70
CA ILE A 151 -7.42 12.28 16.65
C ILE A 151 -7.91 11.14 15.75
N HIS A 152 -7.42 11.13 14.50
CA HIS A 152 -7.68 10.07 13.54
C HIS A 152 -6.49 9.11 13.44
N PHE A 153 -6.47 8.07 14.28
CA PHE A 153 -5.42 7.04 14.24
C PHE A 153 -5.24 6.35 12.87
N PRO A 154 -6.28 6.11 12.06
CA PRO A 154 -6.08 5.55 10.72
C PRO A 154 -5.21 6.44 9.82
N MET A 155 -5.34 7.76 9.92
CA MET A 155 -4.49 8.70 9.17
C MET A 155 -3.05 8.66 9.66
N PHE A 156 -2.85 8.57 10.98
CA PHE A 156 -1.52 8.44 11.58
C PHE A 156 -0.82 7.15 11.12
N LEU A 157 -1.54 6.02 11.15
CA LEU A 157 -1.00 4.73 10.71
C LEU A 157 -0.81 4.66 9.19
N MET A 158 -1.64 5.35 8.39
CA MET A 158 -1.47 5.40 6.94
C MET A 158 -0.10 5.94 6.53
N ALA A 159 0.44 6.91 7.27
CA ALA A 159 1.77 7.46 7.00
C ALA A 159 2.87 6.38 7.04
N THR A 160 2.70 5.32 7.83
CA THR A 160 3.69 4.24 7.99
C THR A 160 3.74 3.26 6.80
N ASN A 161 2.82 3.35 5.83
CA ASN A 161 2.76 2.40 4.71
C ASN A 161 4.00 2.45 3.79
N ALA A 162 4.68 3.59 3.69
CA ALA A 162 5.84 3.77 2.82
C ALA A 162 7.19 3.47 3.50
N ILE A 163 7.19 3.04 4.77
CA ILE A 163 8.45 2.79 5.53
C ILE A 163 9.40 1.81 4.82
N PRO A 164 8.92 0.79 4.08
CA PRO A 164 9.84 -0.13 3.42
C PRO A 164 10.61 0.47 2.22
N PRO A 165 10.04 1.36 1.39
CA PRO A 165 10.82 2.04 0.34
C PRO A 165 11.47 3.38 0.73
N ALA A 166 10.96 4.11 1.72
CA ALA A 166 11.46 5.44 2.07
C ALA A 166 12.37 5.42 3.32
N PRO A 167 13.42 6.27 3.36
CA PRO A 167 14.25 6.38 4.55
C PRO A 167 13.42 6.83 5.75
N ALA A 168 13.69 6.26 6.94
CA ALA A 168 12.97 6.58 8.18
C ALA A 168 13.00 8.09 8.55
N ALA A 169 13.97 8.83 7.99
CA ALA A 169 14.12 10.27 8.16
C ALA A 169 13.03 11.11 7.46
N GLU A 170 12.30 10.56 6.48
CA GLU A 170 11.24 11.29 5.75
C GLU A 170 9.88 11.29 6.47
N TYR A 171 9.73 10.55 7.56
CA TYR A 171 8.48 10.51 8.33
C TYR A 171 8.28 11.67 9.31
N PRO A 172 9.27 12.06 10.13
CA PRO A 172 9.08 13.20 11.04
C PRO A 172 8.90 14.53 10.28
N SER A 173 9.39 14.64 9.04
CA SER A 173 9.22 15.86 8.22
C SER A 173 7.75 16.10 7.83
N TRP A 174 6.97 15.04 7.54
CA TRP A 174 5.54 15.19 7.26
C TRP A 174 4.75 15.71 8.47
N PHE A 175 5.09 15.25 9.68
CA PHE A 175 4.49 15.77 10.92
C PHE A 175 4.83 17.24 11.16
N LEU A 176 6.07 17.64 10.88
CA LEU A 176 6.49 19.04 11.02
C LEU A 176 5.80 19.95 9.99
N VAL A 177 5.73 19.53 8.73
CA VAL A 177 5.07 20.30 7.67
C VAL A 177 3.54 20.35 7.86
N GLY A 178 2.92 19.28 8.37
CA GLY A 178 1.49 19.28 8.65
C GLY A 178 1.07 20.09 9.88
N PHE A 179 2.03 20.49 10.73
CA PHE A 179 1.78 21.32 11.92
C PHE A 179 2.03 22.81 11.67
N ILE A 180 2.83 23.16 10.66
CA ILE A 180 3.08 24.53 10.17
C ILE A 180 1.96 24.96 9.22
#